data_AF-A0A399P1X4-F1
#
_entry.id   AF-A0A399P1X4-F1
#
_cell.length_a   1.000
_cell.length_b   1.000
_cell.length_c   1.000
_cell.angle_alpha   90.00
_cell.angle_beta   90.00
_cell.angle_gamma   90.00
#
_symmetry.space_group_name_H-M   'P 1'
#
loop_
_entity.id
_entity.type
_entity.pdbx_description
1 polymer ?
#
loop_
_entity_poly.entity_id
_entity_poly.type
_entity_poly.pdbx_seq_one_letter_code
_entity_poly.pdbx_strand_id
1 'polypeptide(L)'
;MGFPDLPRSALERSIADLVEKAGDVLQSQGRLRNLLAATRAIAEDLDLEDVLRRIAQAAVDLVGARYGALGVIGPDGRLEQFIHVGIDADLAARIGHLPRGLGVLGALIDDP
;
A
#
# COMPACT_ATOMS: atom_id res chain seq x y z
N MET A 1 61.73 37.97 6.90
CA MET A 1 61.12 36.71 7.39
C MET A 1 59.63 36.80 7.08
N GLY A 2 59.04 35.81 6.42
CA GLY A 2 57.60 35.72 6.15
C GLY A 2 57.26 35.57 4.67
N PHE A 3 57.34 34.34 4.16
CA PHE A 3 56.73 34.00 2.87
C PHE A 3 55.20 34.05 3.02
N PRO A 4 54.43 34.48 2.00
CA PRO A 4 52.98 34.54 2.08
C PRO A 4 52.37 33.12 2.03
N ASP A 5 51.63 32.72 3.08
CA ASP A 5 50.94 31.42 3.22
C ASP A 5 49.71 31.27 2.30
N LEU A 6 49.88 31.39 0.98
CA LEU A 6 48.76 31.46 0.02
C LEU A 6 48.33 30.19 -0.75
N PRO A 7 48.94 28.98 -0.64
CA PRO A 7 48.35 27.78 -1.26
C PRO A 7 47.49 26.93 -0.30
N ARG A 8 47.70 27.02 1.02
CA ARG A 8 47.04 26.14 2.01
C ARG A 8 45.58 26.54 2.25
N SER A 9 45.31 27.84 2.34
CA SER A 9 43.96 28.38 2.57
C SER A 9 43.00 28.19 1.40
N ALA A 10 43.49 28.06 0.17
CA ALA A 10 42.67 27.80 -1.01
C ALA A 10 42.22 26.33 -1.06
N LEU A 11 43.13 25.40 -0.74
CA LEU A 11 42.80 23.98 -0.63
C LEU A 11 41.83 23.71 0.52
N GLU A 12 42.05 24.33 1.69
CA GLU A 12 41.16 24.23 2.84
C GLU A 12 39.74 24.71 2.52
N ARG A 13 39.59 25.78 1.74
CA ARG A 13 38.29 26.25 1.23
C ARG A 13 37.65 25.28 0.25
N SER A 14 38.41 24.76 -0.71
CA SER A 14 37.87 23.76 -1.67
C SER A 14 37.42 22.47 -0.98
N ILE A 15 38.12 22.04 0.07
CA ILE A 15 37.72 20.89 0.90
C ILE A 15 36.44 21.22 1.67
N ALA A 16 36.35 22.41 2.28
CA ALA A 16 35.14 22.85 2.98
C ALA A 16 33.92 22.88 2.04
N ASP A 17 34.06 23.49 0.86
CA ASP A 17 33.00 23.57 -0.16
C ASP A 17 32.56 22.17 -0.64
N LEU A 18 33.51 21.23 -0.79
CA LEU A 18 33.21 19.86 -1.21
C LEU A 18 32.46 19.10 -0.12
N VAL A 19 32.86 19.26 1.14
CA VAL A 19 32.19 18.66 2.31
C VAL A 19 30.76 19.19 2.43
N GLU A 20 30.56 20.49 2.26
CA GLU A 20 29.24 21.12 2.27
C GLU A 20 28.34 20.58 1.16
N LYS A 21 28.83 20.57 -0.10
CA LYS A 21 28.08 20.02 -1.24
C LYS A 21 27.77 18.54 -1.09
N ALA A 22 28.69 17.75 -0.53
CA ALA A 22 28.45 16.34 -0.23
C ALA A 22 27.33 16.17 0.82
N GLY A 23 27.30 17.04 1.84
CA GLY A 23 26.23 17.09 2.84
C GLY A 23 24.85 17.36 2.23
N ASP A 24 24.75 18.35 1.33
CA ASP A 24 23.50 18.70 0.65
C ASP A 24 22.97 17.56 -0.24
N VAL A 25 23.86 16.87 -0.95
CA VAL A 25 23.51 15.70 -1.76
C VAL A 25 23.00 14.56 -0.89
N LEU A 26 23.68 14.25 0.21
CA LEU A 26 23.26 13.20 1.14
C LEU A 26 21.91 13.53 1.79
N GLN A 27 21.66 14.79 2.15
CA GLN A 27 20.39 15.23 2.71
C GLN A 27 19.25 15.10 1.68
N SER A 28 19.51 15.48 0.42
CA SER A 28 18.55 15.36 -0.68
C SER A 28 18.20 13.90 -0.96
N GLN A 29 19.19 13.00 -0.95
CA GLN A 29 18.96 11.55 -1.08
C GLN A 29 18.14 10.98 0.09
N GLY A 30 18.39 11.43 1.32
CA GLY A 30 17.60 11.04 2.49
C GLY A 30 16.14 11.46 2.36
N ARG A 31 15.88 12.69 1.92
CA ARG A 31 14.52 13.20 1.68
C ARG A 31 13.78 12.40 0.60
N LEU A 32 14.44 12.06 -0.50
CA LEU A 32 13.85 11.24 -1.58
C LEU A 32 13.53 9.81 -1.11
N ARG A 33 14.42 9.19 -0.32
CA ARG A 33 14.17 7.88 0.29
C ARG A 33 12.95 7.92 1.23
N ASN A 34 12.84 8.96 2.05
CA ASN A 34 11.70 9.12 2.95
C ASN A 34 10.40 9.35 2.18
N LEU A 35 10.43 10.14 1.11
CA LEU A 35 9.25 10.35 0.25
C LEU A 35 8.81 9.03 -0.42
N LEU A 36 9.76 8.25 -0.96
CA LEU A 36 9.49 6.94 -1.55
C LEU A 36 8.94 5.95 -0.52
N ALA A 37 9.48 5.95 0.70
CA ALA A 37 8.96 5.13 1.79
C ALA A 37 7.54 5.56 2.20
N ALA A 38 7.25 6.86 2.23
CA ALA A 38 5.92 7.38 2.53
C ALA A 38 4.90 7.09 1.43
N THR A 39 5.25 7.27 0.15
CA THR A 39 4.35 6.91 -0.97
C THR A 39 4.14 5.41 -1.06
N ARG A 40 5.17 4.60 -0.79
CA ARG A 40 5.03 3.15 -0.66
C ARG A 40 4.11 2.77 0.49
N ALA A 41 4.28 3.37 1.66
CA ALA A 41 3.38 3.15 2.80
C ALA A 41 1.93 3.49 2.44
N ILE A 42 1.67 4.61 1.75
CA ILE A 42 0.31 4.99 1.31
C ILE A 42 -0.26 4.01 0.27
N ALA A 43 0.57 3.52 -0.66
CA ALA A 43 0.14 2.55 -1.67
C ALA A 43 -0.07 1.14 -1.07
N GLU A 44 0.70 0.77 -0.04
CA GLU A 44 0.55 -0.47 0.72
C GLU A 44 -0.62 -0.39 1.72
N ASP A 45 -0.97 0.81 2.22
CA ASP A 45 -2.09 1.07 3.16
C ASP A 45 -3.46 1.19 2.46
N LEU A 46 -3.51 0.91 1.15
CA LEU A 46 -4.73 0.62 0.39
C LEU A 46 -4.65 -0.82 -0.11
N ASP A 47 -4.69 -1.78 0.83
CA ASP A 47 -4.87 -3.18 0.46
C ASP A 47 -6.15 -3.29 -0.40
N LEU A 48 -6.06 -3.99 -1.52
CA LEU A 48 -7.20 -4.24 -2.39
C LEU A 48 -8.38 -4.81 -1.60
N GLU A 49 -8.09 -5.66 -0.61
CA GLU A 49 -9.12 -6.21 0.28
C GLU A 49 -9.87 -5.11 1.05
N ASP A 50 -9.15 -4.11 1.57
CA ASP A 50 -9.75 -2.99 2.31
C ASP A 50 -10.60 -2.10 1.42
N VAL A 51 -10.15 -1.84 0.19
CA VAL A 51 -10.92 -1.07 -0.79
C VAL A 51 -12.22 -1.79 -1.13
N LEU A 52 -12.14 -3.09 -1.44
CA LEU A 52 -13.31 -3.91 -1.76
C LEU A 52 -14.27 -4.03 -0.57
N ARG A 53 -13.74 -4.13 0.66
CA ARG A 53 -14.54 -4.14 1.89
C ARG A 53 -15.30 -2.83 2.09
N ARG A 54 -14.66 -1.68 1.84
CA ARG A 54 -15.32 -0.37 1.90
C ARG A 54 -16.44 -0.25 0.86
N ILE A 55 -16.23 -0.73 -0.36
CA ILE A 55 -17.25 -0.76 -1.41
C ILE A 55 -18.43 -1.63 -0.98
N ALA A 56 -18.17 -2.86 -0.52
CA ALA A 56 -19.21 -3.78 -0.06
C ALA A 56 -20.03 -3.19 1.11
N GLN A 57 -19.36 -2.55 2.07
CA GLN A 57 -20.03 -1.89 3.19
C GLN A 57 -20.91 -0.74 2.72
N ALA A 58 -20.39 0.14 1.86
CA ALA A 58 -21.15 1.27 1.32
C ALA A 58 -22.40 0.81 0.55
N ALA A 59 -22.29 -0.28 -0.23
CA ALA A 59 -23.43 -0.86 -0.94
C ALA A 59 -24.49 -1.42 0.02
N VAL A 60 -24.05 -2.13 1.07
CA VAL A 60 -24.95 -2.66 2.12
C VAL A 60 -25.68 -1.54 2.84
N ASP A 61 -24.97 -0.48 3.23
CA ASP A 61 -25.55 0.67 3.91
C ASP A 61 -26.56 1.40 2.99
N LEU A 62 -26.22 1.55 1.71
CA LEU A 62 -27.08 2.20 0.71
C LEU A 62 -28.42 1.49 0.51
N VAL A 63 -28.43 0.16 0.53
CA VAL A 63 -29.66 -0.64 0.32
C VAL A 63 -30.35 -1.04 1.63
N GLY A 64 -29.77 -0.68 2.79
CA GLY A 64 -30.28 -1.06 4.11
C GLY A 64 -30.19 -2.57 4.38
N ALA A 65 -29.22 -3.26 3.79
CA ALA A 65 -29.00 -4.68 4.02
C ALA A 65 -28.31 -4.92 5.37
N ARG A 66 -28.50 -6.12 5.94
CA ARG A 66 -27.80 -6.54 7.17
C ARG A 66 -26.43 -7.17 6.89
N TYR A 67 -26.29 -7.80 5.73
CA TYR A 67 -25.10 -8.53 5.32
C TYR A 67 -24.85 -8.29 3.84
N GLY A 68 -23.59 -8.39 3.44
CA GLY A 68 -23.20 -8.34 2.03
C GLY A 68 -21.90 -9.08 1.79
N ALA A 69 -21.66 -9.42 0.54
CA ALA A 69 -20.40 -9.99 0.12
C ALA A 69 -20.03 -9.55 -1.29
N LEU A 70 -18.72 -9.49 -1.55
CA LEU A 70 -18.13 -9.17 -2.84
C LEU A 70 -17.14 -10.28 -3.20
N GLY A 71 -17.40 -10.95 -4.31
CA GLY A 71 -16.52 -11.97 -4.88
C GLY A 71 -15.68 -11.41 -6.02
N VAL A 72 -14.39 -11.74 -6.04
CA VAL A 72 -13.49 -11.46 -7.17
C VAL A 72 -13.27 -12.77 -7.91
N ILE A 73 -13.55 -12.76 -9.21
CA ILE A 73 -13.36 -13.93 -10.08
C ILE A 73 -11.98 -13.81 -10.74
N GLY A 74 -11.16 -14.84 -10.56
CA GLY A 74 -9.82 -14.93 -11.14
C GLY A 74 -9.86 -15.35 -12.63
N PRO A 75 -8.70 -15.31 -13.31
CA PRO A 75 -8.60 -15.67 -14.73
C PRO A 75 -8.98 -17.12 -15.05
N ASP A 76 -8.95 -18.00 -14.04
CA ASP A 76 -9.35 -19.41 -14.14
C ASP A 76 -10.86 -19.62 -14.01
N GLY A 77 -11.64 -18.53 -13.90
CA GLY A 77 -13.09 -18.56 -13.72
C GLY A 77 -13.50 -18.96 -12.31
N ARG A 78 -12.58 -18.99 -11.34
CA ARG A 78 -12.89 -19.35 -9.95
C ARG A 78 -12.90 -18.13 -9.05
N LEU A 79 -13.56 -18.28 -7.92
CA LEU A 79 -13.58 -17.27 -6.87
C LEU A 79 -12.18 -17.16 -6.23
N GLU A 80 -11.48 -16.07 -6.51
CA GLU A 80 -10.12 -15.79 -6.03
C GLU A 80 -10.14 -15.08 -4.68
N GLN A 81 -11.08 -14.15 -4.49
CA GLN A 81 -11.28 -13.46 -3.21
C GLN A 81 -12.76 -13.39 -2.86
N PHE A 82 -13.05 -13.41 -1.56
CA PHE A 82 -14.41 -13.25 -1.06
C PHE A 82 -14.42 -12.38 0.19
N ILE A 83 -14.94 -11.16 0.04
CA ILE A 83 -15.02 -10.18 1.10
C ILE A 83 -16.45 -10.19 1.61
N HIS A 84 -16.64 -10.35 2.92
CA HIS A 84 -17.96 -10.26 3.56
C HIS A 84 -18.04 -9.10 4.56
N VAL A 85 -19.22 -8.53 4.70
CA VAL A 85 -19.54 -7.44 5.64
C VAL A 85 -20.82 -7.75 6.42
N GLY A 86 -20.91 -7.19 7.62
CA GLY A 86 -22.01 -7.44 8.56
C GLY A 86 -21.90 -8.75 9.37
N ILE A 87 -20.91 -9.60 9.06
CA ILE A 87 -20.58 -10.81 9.82
C ILE A 87 -19.30 -10.57 10.61
N ASP A 88 -19.35 -10.75 11.94
CA ASP A 88 -18.18 -10.68 12.82
C ASP A 88 -17.28 -11.91 12.70
N ALA A 89 -16.06 -11.81 13.24
CA ALA A 89 -15.06 -12.87 13.15
C ALA A 89 -15.49 -14.17 13.84
N ASP A 90 -16.22 -14.09 14.95
CA ASP A 90 -16.70 -15.26 15.69
C ASP A 90 -17.76 -16.03 14.90
N LEU A 91 -18.71 -15.32 14.28
CA LEU A 91 -19.72 -15.89 13.40
C LEU A 91 -19.07 -16.44 12.11
N ALA A 92 -18.12 -15.72 11.52
CA ALA A 92 -17.38 -16.22 10.35
C ALA A 92 -16.65 -17.53 10.67
N ALA A 93 -15.98 -17.61 11.81
CA ALA A 93 -15.29 -18.82 12.25
C ALA A 93 -16.24 -20.02 12.45
N ARG A 94 -17.47 -19.77 12.93
CA ARG A 94 -18.51 -20.82 13.04
C ARG A 94 -19.06 -21.28 11.70
N ILE A 95 -19.16 -20.38 10.71
CA ILE A 95 -19.59 -20.72 9.34
C ILE A 95 -18.54 -21.61 8.67
N GLY A 96 -17.26 -21.36 8.95
CA GLY A 96 -16.15 -22.19 8.51
C GLY A 96 -15.50 -21.65 7.24
N HIS A 97 -15.35 -22.50 6.22
CA HIS A 97 -14.59 -22.13 5.03
C HIS A 97 -15.31 -21.08 4.18
N LEU A 98 -14.53 -20.21 3.52
CA LEU A 98 -15.06 -19.32 2.48
C LEU A 98 -15.63 -20.14 1.30
N PRO A 99 -16.64 -19.60 0.59
CA PRO A 99 -17.13 -20.24 -0.62
C PRO A 99 -15.99 -20.44 -1.62
N ARG A 100 -16.07 -21.53 -2.40
CA ARG A 100 -15.05 -21.88 -3.41
C ARG A 100 -15.58 -21.74 -4.84
N GLY A 101 -16.63 -20.94 -5.04
CA GLY A 101 -17.39 -20.92 -6.29
C GLY A 101 -18.21 -22.19 -6.52
N LEU A 102 -18.65 -22.86 -5.45
CA LEU A 102 -19.53 -24.02 -5.52
C LEU A 102 -20.95 -23.63 -5.08
N GLY A 103 -21.98 -24.22 -5.69
CA GLY A 103 -23.38 -23.93 -5.36
C GLY A 103 -23.89 -22.65 -6.03
N VAL A 104 -24.75 -21.88 -5.34
CA VAL A 104 -25.43 -20.70 -5.91
C VAL A 104 -24.45 -19.65 -6.46
N LEU A 105 -23.33 -19.43 -5.76
CA LEU A 105 -22.29 -18.52 -6.25
C LEU A 105 -21.55 -19.08 -7.47
N GLY A 106 -21.37 -20.40 -7.56
CA GLY A 106 -20.80 -21.03 -8.75
C GLY A 106 -21.73 -20.92 -9.96
N ALA A 107 -23.02 -21.17 -9.75
CA ALA A 107 -24.03 -21.04 -10.81
C ALA A 107 -24.11 -19.61 -11.37
N LEU A 108 -24.00 -18.59 -10.53
CA LEU A 108 -23.91 -17.18 -10.94
C LEU A 108 -22.62 -16.84 -11.71
N ILE A 109 -21.53 -17.56 -11.46
CA ILE A 109 -20.27 -17.38 -12.19
C ILE A 109 -20.36 -18.06 -13.56
N ASP A 110 -20.95 -19.26 -13.61
CA ASP A 110 -21.10 -20.05 -14.83
C ASP A 110 -22.18 -19.49 -15.78
N ASP A 111 -23.22 -18.85 -15.25
CA ASP A 111 -24.34 -18.24 -16.00
C ASP A 111 -24.81 -16.92 -15.32
N PRO A 112 -24.24 -15.76 -15.73
CA PRO A 112 -24.37 -14.47 -15.02
C PRO A 112 -25.69 -13.70 -15.25
#